data_AF-A0A930UC91-F1
#
_entry.id   AF-A0A930UC91-F1
#
_cell.length_a   1.000
_cell.length_b   1.000
_cell.length_c   1.000
_cell.angle_alpha   90.00
_cell.angle_beta   90.00
_cell.angle_gamma   90.00
#
_symmetry.space_group_name_H-M   'P 1'
#
loop_
_entity.id
_entity.type
_entity.pdbx_description
1 polymer ?
#
loop_
_entity_poly.entity_id
_entity_poly.type
_entity_poly.pdbx_seq_one_letter_code
_entity_poly.pdbx_strand_id
1 'polypeptide(L)' 'MKKVIITTGDIQNVIGIGERQARNIISKMRDYYSKERHQLITVKEFCDYYGIKYDDIYTKLL' A
#
# COMPACT_ATOMS: atom_id res chain seq x y z
N MET A 1 -5.70 -7.22 17.42
CA MET A 1 -5.22 -7.56 16.06
C MET A 1 -4.42 -6.37 15.52
N LYS A 2 -3.11 -6.52 15.32
CA LYS A 2 -2.27 -5.42 14.78
C LYS A 2 -2.55 -5.29 13.28
N LYS A 3 -2.88 -4.08 12.81
CA LYS A 3 -3.02 -3.80 11.38
C LYS A 3 -1.62 -3.65 10.77
N VAL A 4 -1.33 -4.38 9.69
CA VAL A 4 -0.10 -4.18 8.93
C VAL A 4 -0.29 -2.98 8.02
N ILE A 5 0.55 -1.97 8.20
CA ILE A 5 0.52 -0.71 7.44
C ILE A 5 1.46 -0.85 6.26
N ILE A 6 1.05 -0.33 5.10
CA ILE A 6 1.93 -0.24 3.94
C ILE A 6 2.61 1.13 3.89
N THR A 7 3.92 1.12 3.68
CA THR A 7 4.75 2.32 3.54
C THR A 7 5.08 2.58 2.08
N THR A 8 5.67 3.75 1.80
CA THR A 8 6.20 4.04 0.45
C THR A 8 7.27 3.04 0.04
N GLY A 9 8.18 2.67 0.95
CA GLY A 9 9.24 1.70 0.68
C GLY A 9 8.69 0.33 0.30
N ASP A 10 7.65 -0.12 1.00
CA ASP A 10 6.95 -1.38 0.68
C ASP A 10 6.39 -1.37 -0.74
N ILE A 11 5.70 -0.27 -1.11
CA ILE A 11 5.15 -0.11 -2.46
C ILE A 11 6.27 -0.09 -3.51
N GLN A 12 7.40 0.57 -3.22
CA GLN A 12 8.56 0.57 -4.11
C GLN A 12 9.11 -0.84 -4.32
N ASN A 13 9.22 -1.65 -3.26
CA ASN A 13 9.72 -3.02 -3.35
C ASN A 13 8.74 -3.97 -4.05
N VAL A 14 7.44 -3.81 -3.78
CA VAL A 14 6.41 -4.69 -4.34
C VAL A 14 6.21 -4.42 -5.83
N ILE A 15 6.12 -3.14 -6.23
CA ILE A 15 5.80 -2.72 -7.60
C ILE A 15 7.06 -2.43 -8.44
N GLY A 16 8.20 -2.10 -7.83
CA GLY A 16 9.43 -1.78 -8.55
C GLY A 16 9.46 -0.34 -9.09
N ILE A 17 8.97 0.62 -8.31
CA ILE A 17 8.80 2.02 -8.72
C ILE A 17 9.62 3.00 -7.88
N GLY A 18 9.78 4.22 -8.38
CA GLY A 18 10.41 5.31 -7.63
C GLY A 18 9.53 5.87 -6.51
N GLU A 19 10.16 6.51 -5.53
CA GLU A 19 9.52 7.06 -4.33
C GLU A 19 8.39 8.05 -4.65
N ARG A 20 8.60 8.92 -5.65
CA ARG A 20 7.57 9.88 -6.10
C ARG A 20 6.30 9.17 -6.57
N GLN A 21 6.44 8.10 -7.35
CA GLN A 21 5.30 7.33 -7.83
C GLN A 21 4.62 6.58 -6.68
N ALA A 22 5.39 6.00 -5.76
CA ALA A 22 4.85 5.36 -4.56
C ALA A 22 4.04 6.34 -3.69
N ARG A 23 4.54 7.55 -3.44
CA ARG A 23 3.79 8.61 -2.73
C ARG A 23 2.47 8.96 -3.42
N ASN A 24 2.50 9.09 -4.75
CA ASN A 24 1.29 9.36 -5.53
C ASN A 24 0.27 8.22 -5.43
N ILE A 25 0.72 6.96 -5.44
CA ILE A 25 -0.15 5.80 -5.26
C ILE A 25 -0.80 5.83 -3.88
N ILE A 26 -0.06 6.12 -2.81
CA ILE A 26 -0.66 6.25 -1.46
C ILE A 26 -1.71 7.35 -1.45
N SER A 27 -1.46 8.50 -2.08
CA SER A 27 -2.46 9.57 -2.17
C SER A 27 -3.73 9.10 -2.88
N LYS A 28 -3.58 8.46 -4.05
CA LYS A 28 -4.72 7.92 -4.81
C LYS A 28 -5.51 6.88 -4.02
N MET A 29 -4.83 6.01 -3.29
CA MET A 29 -5.50 5.03 -2.42
C MET A 29 -6.27 5.72 -1.29
N ARG A 30 -5.72 6.77 -0.68
CA ARG A 30 -6.45 7.55 0.33
C ARG A 30 -7.70 8.17 -0.27
N ASP A 31 -7.60 8.79 -1.43
CA ASP A 31 -8.75 9.38 -2.12
C ASP A 31 -9.81 8.32 -2.44
N TYR A 32 -9.40 7.15 -2.95
CA TYR A 32 -10.29 6.03 -3.26
C TYR A 32 -11.03 5.50 -2.03
N TYR A 33 -10.34 5.38 -0.89
CA TYR A 33 -10.94 4.93 0.37
C TYR A 33 -11.58 6.06 1.18
N SER A 34 -11.69 7.28 0.63
CA SER A 34 -12.20 8.47 1.32
C SER A 34 -11.51 8.72 2.67
N LYS A 35 -10.18 8.53 2.70
CA LYS A 35 -9.34 8.68 3.88
C LYS A 35 -8.66 10.04 3.93
N GLU A 36 -8.53 10.56 5.15
CA GLU A 36 -7.77 11.77 5.37
C GLU A 36 -6.26 11.55 5.21
N ARG A 37 -5.51 12.63 4.98
CA ARG A 37 -4.06 12.59 4.76
C ARG A 37 -3.29 11.91 5.90
N HIS A 38 -3.75 12.06 7.14
CA HIS A 38 -3.13 11.47 8.32
C HIS A 38 -3.47 9.99 8.50
N GLN A 39 -4.51 9.49 7.81
CA GLN A 39 -4.92 8.10 7.89
C GLN A 39 -4.00 7.23 7.02
N LEU A 40 -3.68 6.05 7.57
CA LEU A 40 -2.76 5.10 6.97
C LEU A 40 -3.49 4.13 6.06
N ILE A 41 -2.78 3.64 5.05
CA ILE A 41 -3.23 2.53 4.19
C ILE A 41 -2.70 1.23 4.78
N THR A 42 -3.57 0.24 4.91
CA THR A 42 -3.18 -1.11 5.33
C THR A 42 -2.72 -1.91 4.13
N VAL A 43 -1.89 -2.93 4.36
CA VAL A 43 -1.50 -3.87 3.29
C VAL A 43 -2.74 -4.55 2.70
N LYS A 44 -3.77 -4.83 3.50
CA LYS A 44 -5.04 -5.35 3.00
C LYS A 44 -5.71 -4.42 1.99
N GLU A 45 -5.82 -3.13 2.31
CA GLU A 45 -6.39 -2.14 1.39
C GLU A 45 -5.55 -2.00 0.12
N PHE A 46 -4.23 -2.08 0.23
CA PHE A 46 -3.38 -2.13 -0.95
C PHE A 46 -3.68 -3.36 -1.83
N CYS A 47 -3.79 -4.55 -1.23
CA CYS A 47 -4.16 -5.77 -1.94
C CYS A 47 -5.53 -5.64 -2.63
N ASP A 48 -6.52 -5.17 -1.88
CA ASP A 48 -7.89 -4.97 -2.36
C ASP A 48 -7.94 -3.95 -3.51
N TYR A 49 -7.14 -2.88 -3.44
CA TYR A 49 -7.04 -1.85 -4.48
C TYR A 49 -6.42 -2.39 -5.79
N TYR A 50 -5.41 -3.25 -5.70
CA TYR A 50 -4.73 -3.83 -6.86
C TYR A 50 -5.30 -5.17 -7.33
N GLY A 51 -6.27 -5.75 -6.61
CA GLY A 51 -6.84 -7.06 -6.93
C GLY A 51 -5.85 -8.22 -6.76
N ILE A 52 -4.87 -8.08 -5.88
CA ILE A 52 -3.83 -9.09 -5.61
C ILE A 52 -4.07 -9.78 -4.27
N LYS A 53 -3.60 -11.02 -4.10
CA LYS A 53 -3.77 -11.72 -2.82
C LYS A 53 -2.71 -11.26 -1.83
N TYR A 54 -3.10 -11.20 -0.56
CA TYR A 54 -2.20 -10.85 0.54
C TYR A 54 -0.98 -11.77 0.61
N ASP A 55 -1.19 -13.06 0.37
CA ASP A 55 -0.14 -14.08 0.39
C ASP A 55 0.93 -13.86 -0.69
N ASP A 56 0.56 -13.23 -1.81
CA ASP A 56 1.50 -12.93 -2.90
C ASP A 56 2.51 -11.83 -2.50
N ILE A 57 2.14 -10.98 -1.54
CA ILE A 57 2.98 -9.88 -1.05
C ILE A 57 3.84 -10.32 0.14
N TYR A 58 3.36 -11.27 0.95
CA TYR A 58 4.02 -11.68 2.19
C TYR A 58 5.48 -12.10 1.98
N THR A 59 5.77 -12.74 0.84
CA THR A 59 7.11 -13.19 0.44
C THR A 59 8.09 -12.06 0.08
N LYS A 60 7.60 -10.83 -0.14
CA LYS A 60 8.43 -9.65 -0.52
C LYS A 60 8.61 -8.63 0.60
N LEU A 61 7.86 -8.72 1.70
CA LEU A 61 7.89 -7.76 2.81
C LEU A 61 8.64 -8.26 4.05
N LEU A 62 9.06 -9.53 4.07
CA LEU A 62 9.89 -10.19 5.08
C LEU A 62 11.15 -10.77 4.42
#